data_AF-T1CVR0-F1
#
_entry.id   AF-T1CVR0-F1
#
_cell.length_a   1.000
_cell.length_b   1.000
_cell.length_c   1.000
_cell.angle_alpha   90.00
_cell.angle_beta   90.00
_cell.angle_gamma   90.00
#
_symmetry.space_group_name_H-M   'P 1'
#
loop_
_entity.id
_entity.type
_entity.pdbx_description
1 polymer ?
#
loop_
_entity_poly.entity_id
_entity_poly.type
_entity_poly.pdbx_seq_one_letter_code
_entity_poly.pdbx_strand_id
1 'polypeptide(L)' 'FNIPGIGVRIDAIPGRTNMIQFSVPNVPAGSEYLIQCTEFCGTFHGTMRSFLVIT' A
#
# COMPACT_ATOMS: atom_id res chain seq x y z
N PHE A 1 -5.25 1.51 0.31
CA PHE A 1 -3.79 1.45 0.06
C PHE A 1 -3.14 1.02 1.37
N ASN A 2 -2.73 -0.25 1.48
CA ASN A 2 -2.20 -0.81 2.72
C ASN A 2 -0.92 -1.60 2.44
N ILE A 3 0.13 -1.29 3.18
CA ILE A 3 1.45 -1.93 3.12
C ILE A 3 1.78 -2.45 4.52
N PRO A 4 1.34 -3.68 4.88
CA PRO A 4 1.52 -4.21 6.22
C PRO A 4 2.97 -4.23 6.70
N GLY A 5 3.91 -4.53 5.80
CA GLY A 5 5.33 -4.68 6.11
C GLY A 5 6.02 -3.40 6.62
N ILE A 6 5.40 -2.23 6.43
CA ILE A 6 5.90 -0.94 6.92
C ILE A 6 4.84 -0.13 7.68
N GLY A 7 3.75 -0.79 8.10
CA GLY A 7 2.72 -0.17 8.94
C GLY A 7 1.93 0.97 8.27
N VAL A 8 1.90 1.02 6.93
CA VAL A 8 1.20 2.07 6.19
C VAL A 8 -0.21 1.60 5.86
N ARG A 9 -1.23 2.37 6.27
CA ARG A 9 -2.62 2.16 5.86
C ARG A 9 -3.30 3.50 5.61
N ILE A 10 -3.89 3.66 4.42
CA ILE A 10 -4.72 4.81 4.06
C ILE A 10 -5.80 4.38 3.08
N ASP A 11 -7.02 4.88 3.29
CA ASP A 11 -8.16 4.58 2.44
C ASP A 11 -8.24 5.56 1.26
N ALA A 12 -8.63 5.06 0.08
CA ALA A 12 -8.85 5.86 -1.11
C ALA A 12 -10.33 6.26 -1.15
N ILE A 13 -10.64 7.46 -0.64
CA ILE A 13 -12.01 7.94 -0.49
C ILE A 13 -12.39 8.81 -1.71
N PRO A 14 -13.49 8.52 -2.42
CA PRO A 14 -13.94 9.33 -3.54
C PRO A 14 -14.07 10.82 -3.18
N GLY A 15 -13.47 11.69 -4.00
CA GLY A 15 -13.50 13.15 -3.82
C GLY A 15 -12.58 13.71 -2.73
N ARG A 16 -11.75 12.87 -2.07
CA ARG A 16 -10.78 13.32 -1.06
C ARG A 16 -9.37 12.93 -1.44
N THR A 17 -8.44 13.86 -1.26
CA THR A 17 -7.00 13.57 -1.35
C THR A 17 -6.46 13.42 0.07
N ASN A 18 -6.01 12.22 0.39
CA ASN A 18 -5.38 11.93 1.67
C ASN A 18 -3.86 11.88 1.47
N MET A 19 -3.09 12.35 2.45
CA MET A 19 -1.62 12.29 2.42
C MET A 19 -1.08 11.45 3.57
N ILE A 20 -0.04 10.68 3.28
CA ILE A 20 0.77 9.94 4.24
C ILE A 20 2.24 10.17 3.95
N GLN A 21 3.05 10.18 5.00
CA GLN A 21 4.50 10.19 4.92
C GLN A 21 5.01 9.01 5.72
N PHE A 22 5.95 8.28 5.15
CA PHE A 22 6.59 7.15 5.81
C PHE A 22 8.04 7.07 5.34
N SER A 23 8.89 6.49 6.18
CA SER A 23 10.27 6.16 5.84
C SER A 23 10.38 4.65 5.78
N VAL A 24 11.10 4.15 4.77
CA VAL A 24 11.42 2.73 4.67
C VAL A 24 12.76 2.49 5.37
N PRO A 25 12.93 1.39 6.13
CA PRO A 25 14.23 1.02 6.70
C PRO A 25 15.32 0.89 5.62
N ASN A 26 16.58 0.94 6.02
CA ASN A 26 17.69 0.70 5.10
C ASN A 26 17.67 -0.78 4.65
N VAL A 27 17.13 -1.02 3.46
CA VAL A 27 16.97 -2.35 2.85
C VAL A 27 17.66 -2.38 1.48
N PRO A 28 18.08 -3.56 1.00
CA PRO A 28 18.69 -3.67 -0.33
C PRO A 28 17.78 -3.13 -1.43
N ALA A 29 18.38 -2.52 -2.46
CA ALA A 29 17.69 -2.22 -3.71
C ALA A 29 17.07 -3.49 -4.31
N GLY A 30 15.88 -3.38 -4.86
CA GLY A 30 15.04 -4.50 -5.29
C GLY A 30 14.15 -5.10 -4.19
N SER A 31 14.23 -4.61 -2.94
CA SER A 31 13.32 -5.08 -1.89
C SER A 31 11.87 -4.72 -2.22
N GLU A 32 10.97 -5.70 -2.09
CA GLU A 32 9.55 -5.56 -2.39
C GLU A 32 8.67 -5.58 -1.14
N TYR A 33 7.70 -4.68 -1.08
CA TYR A 33 6.63 -4.71 -0.09
C TYR A 33 5.28 -4.92 -0.76
N LEU A 34 4.54 -5.94 -0.32
CA LEU A 34 3.20 -6.23 -0.80
C LEU A 34 2.23 -5.10 -0.40
N ILE A 35 1.50 -4.59 -1.38
CA ILE A 35 0.38 -3.68 -1.21
C ILE A 35 -0.92 -4.46 -1.43
N GLN A 36 -1.88 -4.31 -0.52
CA GLN A 36 -3.20 -4.94 -0.63
C GLN A 36 -4.31 -3.91 -0.38
N CYS A 37 -5.48 -4.16 -0.97
CA CYS A 37 -6.69 -3.45 -0.58
C CYS A 37 -7.21 -3.99 0.77
N THR A 38 -7.62 -3.09 1.67
CA THR A 38 -8.17 -3.42 3.00
C THR A 38 -9.55 -2.79 3.24
N GLU A 39 -10.16 -2.28 2.18
CA GLU A 39 -11.51 -1.72 2.21
C GLU A 39 -12.32 -2.44 1.13
N PHE A 40 -13.49 -2.96 1.48
CA PHE A 40 -14.27 -3.77 0.53
C PHE A 40 -14.72 -2.90 -0.65
N CYS A 41 -14.24 -3.23 -1.84
CA CYS A 41 -14.45 -2.42 -3.05
C CYS A 41 -15.16 -3.17 -4.19
N GLY A 42 -15.76 -4.33 -3.89
CA GLY A 42 -16.51 -5.15 -4.84
C GLY A 42 -15.84 -6.48 -5.20
N THR A 43 -16.27 -7.09 -6.30
CA THR A 43 -15.94 -8.49 -6.67
C THR A 43 -14.44 -8.80 -6.73
N PHE A 44 -13.62 -7.85 -7.19
CA PHE A 44 -12.18 -8.03 -7.33
C PHE A 44 -11.37 -7.53 -6.13
N HIS A 45 -12.03 -7.24 -5.00
CA HIS A 45 -11.37 -6.76 -3.79
C HIS A 45 -10.18 -7.65 -3.36
N GLY A 46 -10.37 -8.97 -3.34
CA GLY A 46 -9.34 -9.92 -2.92
C GLY A 46 -8.13 -10.02 -3.86
N THR A 47 -8.27 -9.59 -5.12
CA THR A 47 -7.22 -9.63 -6.14
C THR A 47 -6.55 -8.27 -6.37
N MET A 48 -7.02 -7.22 -5.71
CA MET A 48 -6.43 -5.89 -5.81
C MET A 48 -5.12 -5.80 -4.99
N ARG A 49 -4.00 -6.06 -5.67
CA ARG A 49 -2.65 -6.16 -5.09
C ARG A 49 -1.63 -5.46 -5.97
N SER A 50 -0.54 -4.99 -5.36
CA SER A 50 0.61 -4.37 -6.05
C SER A 50 1.87 -4.54 -5.21
N PHE A 51 3.01 -4.07 -5.69
CA PHE A 51 4.28 -4.05 -4.96
C PHE A 51 4.88 -2.65 -4.93
N LEU A 52 5.41 -2.25 -3.77
CA LEU A 52 6.34 -1.14 -3.64
C LEU A 52 7.77 -1.70 -3.76
N VAL A 53 8.52 -1.26 -4.77
CA VAL A 53 9.91 -1.68 -4.98
C VAL A 53 10.85 -0.56 -4.55
N ILE A 54 11.80 -0.88 -3.67
CA ILE A 54 12.85 0.06 -3.24
C ILE A 54 13.99 0.02 -4.26
N THR A 55 14.41 1.18 -4.76
CA THR A 55 15.46 1.32 -5.78
C THR A 55 16.72 1.95 -5.24
#